data_AF-A0A524PHD8-F1
#
_entry.id   AF-A0A524PHD8-F1
#
_cell.length_a   1.000
_cell.length_b   1.000
_cell.length_c   1.000
_cell.angle_alpha   90.00
_cell.angle_beta   90.00
_cell.angle_gamma   90.00
#
_symmetry.space_group_name_H-M   'P 1'
#
loop_
_entity.id
_entity.type
_entity.pdbx_description
1 polymer ?
#
loop_
_entity_poly.entity_id
_entity_poly.type
_entity_poly.pdbx_seq_one_letter_code
_entity_poly.pdbx_strand_id
1 'polypeptide(L)'
;MTSFLSISLQFDYFPLLVVVGLAWIVPMGLSVLRIKKVPTVIVEIFMGYFAGRFLLANIGPESIYILEFLGLTGFIFLMFLSGLEIDMDQVTGSFLRKRINYLRLSSNPLIVAVVYFFFTVILSYGAATGLSLMVDINNRWYFSLIMVTTSIGII
;
A
#
# COMPACT_ATOMS: atom_id res chain seq x y z
N MET A 1 19.50 -11.67 -44.93
CA MET A 1 19.03 -10.47 -44.20
C MET A 1 17.51 -10.56 -44.06
N THR A 2 16.97 -11.20 -43.02
CA THR A 2 15.55 -11.12 -42.57
C THR A 2 15.34 -12.05 -41.37
N SER A 3 16.03 -11.82 -40.25
CA SER A 3 15.77 -12.55 -39.00
C SER A 3 15.88 -11.62 -37.79
N PHE A 4 15.24 -10.45 -37.87
CA PHE A 4 15.16 -9.47 -36.77
C PHE A 4 13.72 -9.05 -36.44
N LEU A 5 12.71 -9.74 -36.99
CA LEU A 5 11.29 -9.39 -36.82
C LEU A 5 10.44 -10.59 -36.39
N SER A 6 10.91 -11.32 -35.39
CA SER A 6 10.07 -12.25 -34.63
C SER A 6 10.37 -12.11 -33.15
N ILE A 7 10.18 -10.90 -32.61
CA ILE A 7 9.89 -10.77 -31.18
C ILE A 7 8.46 -11.29 -31.04
N SER A 8 8.29 -12.60 -30.97
CA SER A 8 7.04 -13.19 -30.56
C SER A 8 6.83 -12.80 -29.12
N LEU A 9 5.98 -11.80 -28.87
CA LEU A 9 5.46 -11.46 -27.56
C LEU A 9 4.56 -12.62 -27.09
N GLN A 10 5.14 -13.77 -26.79
CA GLN A 10 4.48 -14.86 -26.10
C GLN A 10 4.41 -14.50 -24.62
N PHE A 11 3.61 -13.48 -24.30
CA PHE A 11 3.26 -13.19 -22.92
C PHE A 11 2.09 -14.08 -22.54
N ASP A 12 2.22 -14.76 -21.41
CA ASP A 12 1.11 -15.43 -20.77
C ASP A 12 0.28 -14.39 -20.02
N TYR A 13 -0.92 -14.12 -20.52
CA TYR A 13 -1.86 -13.16 -19.94
C TYR A 13 -2.79 -13.79 -18.89
N PHE A 14 -2.71 -15.11 -18.68
CA PHE A 14 -3.53 -15.80 -17.69
C PHE A 14 -3.38 -15.22 -16.27
N PRO A 15 -2.17 -14.88 -15.77
CA PRO A 15 -2.01 -14.29 -14.45
C PRO A 15 -2.73 -12.94 -14.32
N LEU A 16 -2.64 -12.11 -15.36
CA LEU A 16 -3.32 -10.82 -15.39
C LEU A 16 -4.83 -10.99 -15.39
N LEU A 17 -5.35 -11.94 -16.18
CA LEU A 17 -6.77 -12.28 -16.20
C LEU A 17 -7.27 -12.70 -14.81
N VAL A 18 -6.50 -13.54 -14.10
CA VAL A 18 -6.83 -13.97 -12.74
C VAL A 18 -6.87 -12.77 -11.79
N VAL A 19 -5.86 -11.91 -11.79
CA VAL A 19 -5.79 -10.75 -10.89
C VAL A 19 -6.91 -9.75 -11.18
N VAL A 20 -7.14 -9.39 -12.44
CA VAL A 20 -8.24 -8.47 -12.83
C VAL A 20 -9.59 -9.09 -12.51
N GLY A 21 -9.78 -10.39 -12.76
CA GLY A 21 -10.99 -11.12 -12.42
C GLY A 21 -11.28 -11.08 -10.92
N LEU A 22 -10.28 -11.32 -10.07
CA LEU A 22 -10.43 -11.25 -8.62
C LEU A 22 -10.68 -9.84 -8.12
N ALA A 23 -9.96 -8.85 -8.65
CA ALA A 23 -10.15 -7.44 -8.31
C ALA A 23 -11.57 -6.95 -8.65
N TRP A 24 -12.24 -7.57 -9.62
CA TRP A 24 -13.64 -7.27 -9.93
C TRP A 24 -14.63 -8.09 -9.08
N ILE A 25 -14.41 -9.41 -8.96
CA ILE A 25 -15.32 -10.33 -8.28
C ILE A 25 -15.39 -10.07 -6.78
N VAL A 26 -14.26 -9.78 -6.11
CA VAL A 26 -14.20 -9.62 -4.66
C VAL A 26 -15.03 -8.43 -4.16
N PRO A 27 -14.83 -7.18 -4.62
CA PRO A 27 -15.67 -6.06 -4.18
C PRO A 27 -17.14 -6.26 -4.53
N MET A 28 -17.43 -6.81 -5.72
CA MET A 28 -18.80 -7.10 -6.14
C MET A 28 -19.46 -8.15 -5.24
N GLY A 29 -18.75 -9.23 -4.91
CA GLY A 29 -19.23 -10.29 -4.02
C GLY A 29 -19.48 -9.78 -2.60
N LEU A 30 -18.57 -8.97 -2.04
CA LEU A 30 -18.77 -8.36 -0.73
C LEU A 30 -20.00 -7.44 -0.69
N SER A 31 -20.21 -6.67 -1.76
CA SER A 31 -21.38 -5.80 -1.93
C SER A 31 -22.68 -6.61 -2.00
N VAL A 32 -22.73 -7.67 -2.81
CA VAL A 32 -23.89 -8.55 -2.97
C VAL A 32 -24.24 -9.27 -1.66
N LEU A 33 -23.22 -9.76 -0.94
CA LEU A 33 -23.38 -10.43 0.34
C LEU A 33 -23.61 -9.47 1.52
N ARG A 34 -23.58 -8.15 1.27
CA ARG A 34 -23.77 -7.07 2.25
C ARG A 34 -22.82 -7.15 3.44
N ILE A 35 -21.58 -7.60 3.21
CA ILE A 35 -20.56 -7.70 4.25
C ILE A 35 -19.92 -6.32 4.45
N LYS A 36 -20.34 -5.60 5.49
CA LYS A 36 -19.88 -4.22 5.78
C LYS A 36 -18.77 -4.13 6.83
N LYS A 37 -18.50 -5.20 7.58
CA LYS A 37 -17.58 -5.17 8.73
C LYS A 37 -16.11 -5.30 8.34
N VAL A 38 -15.81 -5.75 7.14
CA VAL A 38 -14.45 -6.05 6.69
C VAL A 38 -14.08 -5.08 5.57
N PRO A 39 -12.97 -4.32 5.70
CA PRO A 39 -12.43 -3.52 4.61
C PRO A 39 -12.15 -4.38 3.38
N THR A 40 -12.59 -3.91 2.21
CA THR A 40 -12.48 -4.65 0.95
C THR A 40 -11.05 -5.05 0.62
N VAL A 41 -10.08 -4.14 0.84
CA VAL A 41 -8.67 -4.38 0.54
C VAL A 41 -8.08 -5.55 1.34
N ILE A 42 -8.53 -5.77 2.58
CA ILE A 42 -8.09 -6.93 3.37
C ILE A 42 -8.49 -8.22 2.66
N VAL A 43 -9.73 -8.29 2.16
CA VAL A 43 -10.24 -9.46 1.45
C VAL A 43 -9.51 -9.66 0.12
N GLU A 44 -9.23 -8.59 -0.60
CA GLU A 44 -8.44 -8.64 -1.85
C GLU A 44 -7.03 -9.18 -1.61
N ILE A 45 -6.36 -8.78 -0.53
CA ILE A 45 -5.04 -9.32 -0.15
C ILE A 45 -5.11 -10.83 0.13
N PHE A 46 -6.12 -11.27 0.89
CA PHE A 46 -6.32 -12.71 1.16
C PHE A 46 -6.60 -13.50 -0.12
N MET A 47 -7.47 -12.98 -1.00
CA MET A 47 -7.79 -13.63 -2.26
C MET A 47 -6.59 -13.66 -3.20
N GLY A 48 -5.78 -12.59 -3.23
CA GLY A 48 -4.51 -12.54 -3.95
C GLY A 48 -3.51 -13.58 -3.44
N TYR A 49 -3.38 -13.74 -2.12
CA TYR A 49 -2.54 -14.79 -1.52
C TYR A 49 -2.97 -16.19 -1.96
N PHE A 50 -4.27 -16.50 -1.87
CA PHE A 50 -4.79 -17.81 -2.26
C PHE A 50 -4.66 -18.05 -3.77
N ALA A 51 -4.96 -17.05 -4.60
CA ALA A 51 -4.80 -17.15 -6.05
C ALA A 51 -3.33 -17.34 -6.45
N GLY A 52 -2.42 -16.59 -5.84
CA GLY A 52 -0.99 -16.76 -6.04
C GLY A 52 -0.53 -18.19 -5.73
N ARG A 53 -0.99 -18.75 -4.61
CA ARG A 53 -0.61 -20.09 -4.17
C ARG A 53 -1.28 -21.23 -4.93
N PHE A 54 -2.52 -21.06 -5.41
CA PHE A 54 -3.28 -22.17 -6.02
C PHE A 54 -3.45 -22.05 -7.53
N LEU A 55 -3.63 -20.83 -8.06
CA LEU A 55 -3.86 -20.59 -9.49
C LEU A 55 -2.57 -20.22 -10.22
N LEU A 56 -1.64 -19.53 -9.55
CA LEU A 56 -0.43 -18.99 -10.18
C LEU A 56 0.86 -19.75 -9.82
N ALA A 57 0.79 -20.83 -9.04
CA ALA A 57 1.98 -21.51 -8.50
C ALA A 57 2.92 -22.13 -9.55
N ASN A 58 2.39 -22.53 -10.71
CA ASN A 58 3.15 -23.24 -11.75
C ASN A 58 3.54 -22.34 -12.93
N ILE A 59 3.38 -21.02 -12.79
CA ILE A 59 3.53 -20.08 -13.88
C ILE A 59 5.00 -19.64 -14.00
N GLY A 60 5.47 -19.50 -15.24
CA GLY A 60 6.84 -19.09 -15.53
C GLY A 60 7.16 -17.66 -15.04
N PRO A 61 8.41 -17.39 -14.61
CA PRO A 61 8.81 -16.11 -14.03
C PRO A 61 8.57 -14.90 -14.95
N GLU A 62 8.64 -15.11 -16.27
CA GLU A 62 8.43 -14.08 -17.29
C GLU A 62 7.08 -13.36 -17.18
N SER A 63 6.02 -14.10 -16.88
CA SER A 63 4.67 -13.54 -16.72
C SER A 63 4.41 -12.94 -15.34
N ILE A 64 5.27 -13.24 -14.36
CA ILE A 64 5.24 -12.60 -13.04
C ILE A 64 5.86 -11.20 -13.13
N TYR A 65 6.86 -10.98 -13.98
CA TYR A 65 7.46 -9.66 -14.17
C TYR A 65 6.46 -8.61 -14.67
N ILE A 66 5.56 -8.97 -15.58
CA ILE A 66 4.54 -8.03 -16.06
C ILE A 66 3.52 -7.68 -14.96
N LEU A 67 3.16 -8.65 -14.12
CA LEU A 67 2.32 -8.42 -12.94
C LEU A 67 3.00 -7.49 -11.93
N GLU A 68 4.29 -7.70 -11.65
CA GLU A 68 5.08 -6.85 -10.76
C GLU A 68 5.18 -5.43 -11.31
N PHE A 69 5.48 -5.28 -12.60
CA PHE A 69 5.52 -3.99 -13.26
C PHE A 69 4.16 -3.26 -13.19
N LEU A 70 3.05 -3.95 -13.47
CA LEU A 70 1.71 -3.39 -13.34
C LEU A 70 1.37 -3.04 -11.90
N GLY A 71 1.77 -3.87 -10.93
CA GLY A 71 1.57 -3.64 -9.50
C GLY A 71 2.28 -2.39 -9.01
N LEU A 72 3.57 -2.24 -9.37
CA LEU A 72 4.35 -1.04 -9.05
C LEU A 72 3.81 0.20 -9.75
N THR A 73 3.41 0.08 -11.02
CA THR A 73 2.79 1.17 -11.78
C THR A 73 1.46 1.60 -11.14
N GLY A 74 0.61 0.64 -10.76
CA GLY A 74 -0.64 0.89 -10.05
C GLY A 74 -0.40 1.55 -8.69
N PHE A 75 0.60 1.09 -7.94
CA PHE A 75 1.01 1.71 -6.67
C PHE A 75 1.43 3.18 -6.87
N ILE A 76 2.21 3.47 -7.91
CA ILE A 76 2.57 4.86 -8.28
C ILE A 76 1.32 5.68 -8.61
N PHE A 77 0.36 5.13 -9.37
CA PHE A 77 -0.91 5.82 -9.66
C PHE A 77 -1.72 6.12 -8.39
N LEU A 78 -1.79 5.19 -7.44
CA LEU A 78 -2.48 5.41 -6.17
C LEU A 78 -1.79 6.50 -5.34
N MET A 79 -0.46 6.48 -5.26
CA MET A 79 0.29 7.54 -4.58
C MET A 79 0.10 8.90 -5.26
N PHE A 80 0.04 8.92 -6.59
CA PHE A 80 -0.20 10.12 -7.36
C PHE A 80 -1.61 10.69 -7.12
N LEU A 81 -2.65 9.85 -7.19
CA LEU A 81 -4.03 10.25 -6.92
C LEU A 81 -4.21 10.74 -5.49
N SER A 82 -3.61 10.05 -4.52
CA SER A 82 -3.60 10.50 -3.12
C SER A 82 -2.91 11.86 -2.97
N GLY A 83 -1.84 12.12 -3.73
CA GLY A 83 -1.18 13.42 -3.77
C GLY A 83 -2.04 14.54 -4.35
N LEU A 84 -2.91 14.24 -5.33
CA LEU A 84 -3.86 15.20 -5.91
C LEU A 84 -5.03 15.54 -4.96
N GLU A 85 -5.32 14.66 -4.00
CA GLU A 85 -6.33 14.90 -2.97
C GLU A 85 -5.84 15.89 -1.88
N ILE A 86 -4.52 16.14 -1.81
CA ILE A 86 -3.93 17.03 -0.81
C ILE A 86 -4.13 18.50 -1.21
N ASP A 87 -4.81 19.26 -0.34
CA ASP A 87 -4.94 20.71 -0.45
C ASP A 87 -3.67 21.44 0.02
N MET A 88 -2.91 21.98 -0.93
CA MET A 88 -1.64 22.67 -0.66
C MET A 88 -1.82 24.01 0.08
N ASP A 89 -2.97 24.67 -0.03
CA ASP A 89 -3.23 25.92 0.69
C ASP A 89 -3.43 25.64 2.19
N GLN A 90 -4.08 24.53 2.53
CA GLN A 90 -4.20 24.08 3.92
C GLN A 90 -2.85 23.65 4.50
N VAL A 91 -2.04 22.92 3.73
CA VAL A 91 -0.69 22.51 4.15
C VAL A 91 0.19 23.73 4.40
N THR A 92 0.23 24.68 3.46
CA THR A 92 1.06 25.88 3.61
C THR A 92 0.57 26.82 4.70
N GLY A 93 -0.76 26.90 4.90
CA GLY A 93 -1.39 27.61 6.01
C GLY A 93 -1.08 27.04 7.39
N SER A 94 -0.70 25.75 7.47
CA SER A 94 -0.34 25.07 8.72
C SER A 94 1.10 25.34 9.18
N PHE A 95 1.96 25.92 8.34
CA PHE A 95 3.33 26.26 8.75
C PHE A 95 3.34 27.30 9.90
N LEU A 96 4.30 27.16 10.82
CA LEU A 96 4.39 28.06 11.97
C LEU A 96 4.62 29.52 11.52
N ARG A 97 3.61 30.36 11.70
CA ARG A 97 3.77 31.83 11.60
C ARG A 97 4.57 32.37 12.81
N LYS A 98 5.42 33.36 12.55
CA LYS A 98 6.43 33.96 13.47
C LYS A 98 5.98 34.36 14.89
N ARG A 99 4.68 34.47 15.21
CA ARG A 99 4.22 34.71 16.59
C ARG A 99 3.82 33.39 17.26
N ILE A 100 4.78 32.83 17.99
CA ILE A 100 4.59 31.65 18.82
C ILE A 100 3.79 32.08 20.06
N ASN A 101 2.52 31.68 20.12
CA ASN A 101 1.74 31.75 21.35
C ASN A 101 1.54 30.30 21.80
N TYR A 102 1.93 29.94 23.03
CA TYR A 102 1.90 28.55 23.52
C TYR A 102 0.50 27.92 23.39
N LEU A 103 -0.56 28.71 23.56
CA LEU A 103 -1.96 28.29 23.38
C LEU A 103 -2.32 27.96 21.91
N ARG A 104 -1.63 28.54 20.92
CA ARG A 104 -1.84 28.23 19.49
C ARG A 104 -0.98 27.06 19.00
N LEU A 105 0.06 26.68 19.76
CA LEU A 105 0.96 25.58 19.39
C LEU A 105 0.25 24.23 19.46
N SER A 106 -0.61 24.02 20.48
CA SER A 106 -1.39 22.79 20.66
C SER A 106 -2.50 22.60 19.61
N SER A 107 -2.84 23.63 18.85
CA SER A 107 -3.90 23.58 17.83
C SER A 107 -3.36 23.58 16.40
N ASN A 108 -2.03 23.62 16.21
CA ASN A 108 -1.44 23.58 14.88
C ASN A 108 -1.46 22.13 14.33
N PRO A 109 -2.17 21.86 13.22
CA PRO A 109 -2.27 20.52 12.64
C PRO A 109 -0.91 19.87 12.35
N LEU A 110 0.08 20.64 11.90
CA LEU A 110 1.41 20.14 11.57
C LEU A 110 2.14 19.63 12.82
N ILE A 111 2.07 20.38 13.92
CA ILE A 111 2.71 20.00 15.19
C ILE A 111 2.03 18.77 15.77
N VAL A 112 0.71 18.74 15.73
CA VAL A 112 -0.09 17.58 16.17
C VAL A 112 0.30 16.34 15.35
N ALA A 113 0.37 16.45 14.03
CA ALA A 113 0.79 15.36 13.15
C ALA A 113 2.21 14.87 13.44
N VAL A 114 3.17 15.78 13.64
CA VAL A 114 4.56 15.43 13.98
C VAL A 114 4.64 14.71 15.33
N VAL A 115 3.92 15.20 16.35
CA VAL A 115 3.89 14.56 17.67
C VAL A 115 3.29 13.15 17.58
N TYR A 116 2.16 12.98 16.88
CA TYR A 116 1.57 11.66 16.66
C TYR A 116 2.49 10.74 15.86
N PHE A 117 3.17 11.25 14.83
CA PHE A 117 4.12 10.48 14.04
C PHE A 117 5.24 9.92 14.91
N PHE A 118 5.91 10.76 15.70
CA PHE A 118 6.97 10.29 16.60
C PHE A 118 6.45 9.34 17.68
N PHE A 119 5.27 9.61 18.23
CA PHE A 119 4.63 8.70 19.18
C PHE A 119 4.38 7.31 18.58
N THR A 120 3.85 7.26 17.36
CA THR A 120 3.62 6.01 16.62
C THR A 120 4.92 5.30 16.27
N VAL A 121 5.98 6.03 15.89
CA VAL A 121 7.32 5.44 15.66
C VAL A 121 7.85 4.77 16.91
N ILE A 122 7.74 5.42 18.06
CA ILE A 122 8.19 4.87 19.35
C ILE A 122 7.39 3.61 19.69
N LEU A 123 6.06 3.67 19.57
CA LEU A 123 5.19 2.50 19.80
C LEU A 123 5.50 1.35 18.85
N SER A 124 5.64 1.63 17.56
CA SER A 124 5.93 0.64 16.52
C SER A 124 7.28 -0.03 16.72
N TYR A 125 8.31 0.74 17.08
CA TYR A 125 9.62 0.20 17.42
C TYR A 125 9.58 -0.64 18.71
N GLY A 126 8.81 -0.22 19.71
CA GLY A 126 8.55 -1.01 20.92
C GLY A 126 7.85 -2.34 20.61
N ALA A 127 6.83 -2.31 19.73
CA ALA A 127 6.14 -3.50 19.27
C ALA A 127 7.08 -4.42 18.45
N ALA A 128 7.90 -3.86 17.56
CA ALA A 128 8.85 -4.63 16.75
C ALA A 128 9.91 -5.33 17.63
N THR A 129 10.40 -4.64 18.66
CA THR A 129 11.34 -5.25 19.62
C THR A 129 10.65 -6.32 20.49
N GLY A 130 9.43 -6.09 20.96
CA GLY A 130 8.64 -7.11 21.66
C GLY A 130 8.36 -8.35 20.80
N LEU A 131 7.99 -8.16 19.53
CA LEU A 131 7.73 -9.25 18.60
C LEU A 131 9.01 -10.01 18.22
N SER A 132 10.16 -9.33 18.19
CA SER A 132 11.45 -9.96 17.90
C SER A 132 11.86 -11.05 18.90
N LEU A 133 11.19 -11.12 20.05
CA LEU A 133 11.37 -12.20 21.02
C LEU A 133 10.70 -13.52 20.58
N MET A 134 9.67 -13.44 19.73
CA MET A 134 8.91 -14.59 19.25
C MET A 134 9.23 -14.95 17.79
N VAL A 135 9.62 -13.97 16.98
CA VAL A 135 9.87 -14.11 15.54
C VAL A 135 11.20 -13.48 15.18
N ASP A 136 11.98 -14.13 14.32
CA ASP A 136 13.24 -13.58 13.85
C ASP A 136 12.99 -12.45 12.83
N ILE A 137 13.33 -11.22 13.20
CA ILE A 137 13.17 -10.02 12.38
C ILE A 137 14.56 -9.50 12.02
N ASN A 138 14.96 -9.69 10.76
CA ASN A 138 16.29 -9.34 10.26
C ASN A 138 16.65 -7.86 10.52
N ASN A 139 15.73 -6.93 10.25
CA ASN A 139 15.90 -5.52 10.57
C ASN A 139 14.66 -4.93 11.25
N ARG A 140 14.76 -4.79 12.58
CA ARG A 140 13.71 -4.23 13.44
C ARG A 140 13.35 -2.78 13.09
N TRP A 141 14.31 -1.99 12.64
CA TRP A 141 14.09 -0.59 12.26
C TRP A 141 13.21 -0.50 11.00
N TYR A 142 13.58 -1.22 9.94
CA TYR A 142 12.77 -1.25 8.72
C TYR A 142 11.36 -1.79 8.98
N PHE A 143 11.24 -2.86 9.77
CA PHE A 143 9.94 -3.40 10.15
C PHE A 143 9.07 -2.36 10.89
N SER A 144 9.66 -1.63 11.84
CA SER A 144 8.95 -0.58 12.57
C SER A 144 8.49 0.58 11.66
N LEU A 145 9.31 0.99 10.69
CA LEU A 145 8.96 2.06 9.75
C LEU A 145 7.81 1.64 8.82
N ILE A 146 7.82 0.40 8.31
CA ILE A 146 6.73 -0.12 7.47
C ILE A 146 5.40 -0.12 8.25
N MET A 147 5.44 -0.42 9.55
CA MET A 147 4.25 -0.44 10.41
C MET A 147 3.74 0.95 10.81
N VAL A 148 4.57 2.00 10.71
CA VAL A 148 4.20 3.39 11.05
C VAL A 148 3.42 4.07 9.91
N THR A 149 3.65 3.67 8.66
CA THR A 149 3.07 4.36 7.52
C THR A 149 1.54 4.22 7.50
N THR A 150 0.86 5.31 7.16
CA THR A 150 -0.58 5.33 6.92
C THR A 150 -0.82 5.52 5.43
N SER A 151 -1.65 4.66 4.84
CA SER A 151 -2.04 4.77 3.43
C SER A 151 -3.29 5.61 3.32
N ILE A 152 -3.19 6.79 2.70
CA ILE A 152 -4.34 7.68 2.45
C ILE A 152 -5.23 7.11 1.34
N GLY A 153 -4.66 6.44 0.34
CA GLY A 153 -5.39 5.94 -0.83
C GLY A 153 -6.25 4.69 -0.62
N ILE A 154 -6.30 4.13 0.61
CA ILE A 154 -7.02 2.87 0.93
C ILE A 154 -8.10 3.09 2.02
N ILE A 155 -8.43 4.34 2.34
CA ILE A 155 -9.39 4.71 3.39
C ILE A 155 -10.84 4.64 2.88
#